data_AF-A0A1M5ACG9-F1
#
_entry.id   AF-A0A1M5ACG9-F1
#
_cell.length_a   1.000
_cell.length_b   1.000
_cell.length_c   1.000
_cell.angle_alpha   90.00
_cell.angle_beta   90.00
_cell.angle_gamma   90.00
#
_symmetry.space_group_name_H-M   'P 1'
#
loop_
_entity.id
_entity.type
_entity.pdbx_description
1 polymer ?
#
loop_
_entity_poly.entity_id
_entity_poly.type
_entity_poly.pdbx_seq_one_letter_code
_entity_poly.pdbx_strand_id
1 'polypeptide(L)' 'MVNHPSTAFKEYLEEQMDLRRPCIIKFRSVDGGVSILKTRIIDMSTVSERDMIETDAGIHIGLDQIIQVNDRVAENYC' A
#
# COMPACT_ATOMS: atom_id res chain seq x y z
N MET A 1 2.68 -17.01 12.07
CA MET A 1 3.76 -16.34 11.30
C MET A 1 3.09 -15.16 10.64
N VAL A 2 3.41 -13.94 11.07
CA VAL A 2 2.79 -12.72 10.51
C VAL A 2 3.63 -12.35 9.29
N ASN A 3 3.05 -12.48 8.09
CA ASN A 3 3.71 -12.09 6.85
C ASN A 3 3.74 -10.56 6.80
N HIS A 4 4.88 -9.98 7.18
CA HIS A 4 5.14 -8.57 6.93
C HIS A 4 5.53 -8.40 5.46
N PRO A 5 5.08 -7.32 4.80
CA PRO A 5 5.65 -6.94 3.51
C PRO A 5 7.18 -6.86 3.65
N SER A 6 7.93 -7.24 2.60
CA SER A 6 9.39 -7.15 2.64
C SER A 6 9.81 -5.74 3.08
N THR A 7 10.78 -5.63 3.98
CA THR A 7 11.22 -4.35 4.56
C THR A 7 11.46 -3.28 3.47
N ALA A 8 11.98 -3.72 2.32
CA ALA A 8 12.22 -2.88 1.14
C ALA A 8 10.95 -2.30 0.49
N PHE A 9 9.80 -2.98 0.56
CA PHE A 9 8.54 -2.46 0.02
C PHE A 9 7.97 -1.37 0.94
N LYS A 10 8.07 -1.56 2.26
CA LYS A 10 7.64 -0.55 3.23
C LYS A 10 8.48 0.73 3.12
N GLU A 11 9.80 0.60 3.05
CA GLU A 11 10.73 1.72 2.79
C GLU A 11 10.40 2.45 1.48
N TYR A 12 10.02 1.72 0.43
CA TYR A 12 9.60 2.33 -0.83
C TYR A 12 8.32 3.16 -0.69
N LEU A 13 7.33 2.69 0.08
CA LEU A 13 6.09 3.44 0.34
C LEU A 13 6.38 4.70 1.15
N GLU A 14 7.26 4.62 2.14
CA GLU A 14 7.73 5.77 2.93
C GLU A 14 8.41 6.81 2.03
N GLU A 15 9.28 6.39 1.11
CA GLU A 15 9.90 7.29 0.13
C GLU A 15 8.84 7.99 -0.75
N GLN A 16 7.82 7.26 -1.21
CA GLN A 16 6.75 7.87 -2.02
C GLN A 16 5.91 8.88 -1.22
N MET A 17 5.69 8.62 0.07
CA MET A 17 5.02 9.52 1.00
C MET A 17 5.83 10.80 1.21
N ASP A 18 7.14 10.69 1.46
CA ASP A 18 8.05 11.83 1.63
C ASP A 18 8.13 12.69 0.35
N LEU A 19 8.18 12.04 -0.81
CA LEU A 19 8.18 12.72 -2.10
C LEU A 19 6.82 13.37 -2.44
N ARG A 20 5.74 13.00 -1.74
CA ARG A 20 4.34 13.43 -1.97
C ARG A 20 3.91 13.27 -3.44
N ARG A 21 4.45 12.25 -4.12
CA ARG A 21 4.21 12.02 -5.55
C ARG A 21 2.93 11.21 -5.76
N PRO A 22 2.17 11.50 -6.83
CA PRO A 22 1.05 10.64 -7.21
C PRO A 22 1.59 9.27 -7.62
N CYS A 23 1.07 8.24 -6.97
CA CYS A 23 1.37 6.84 -7.20
C CYS A 23 0.17 6.13 -7.83
N ILE A 24 0.43 5.11 -8.63
CA ILE A 24 -0.60 4.21 -9.15
C ILE A 24 -0.59 2.96 -8.27
N ILE A 25 -1.63 2.78 -7.47
CA ILE A 25 -1.76 1.68 -6.50
C ILE A 25 -2.76 0.69 -7.06
N LYS A 26 -2.30 -0.55 -7.27
CA LYS A 26 -3.14 -1.69 -7.60
C LYS A 26 -3.30 -2.54 -6.35
N PHE A 27 -4.53 -2.78 -5.94
CA PHE A 27 -4.83 -3.51 -4.70
C PHE A 27 -6.10 -4.37 -4.86
N ARG A 28 -6.26 -5.34 -3.98
CA ARG A 28 -7.46 -6.17 -3.88
C ARG A 28 -8.41 -5.57 -2.86
N SER A 29 -9.61 -5.18 -3.27
CA SER A 29 -10.65 -4.70 -2.37
C SER A 29 -11.19 -5.83 -1.49
N VAL A 30 -11.92 -5.47 -0.44
CA VAL A 30 -12.57 -6.42 0.48
C VAL A 30 -13.59 -7.34 -0.24
N ASP A 31 -14.17 -6.87 -1.33
CA ASP A 31 -15.09 -7.65 -2.18
C ASP A 31 -14.36 -8.66 -3.08
N GLY A 32 -13.03 -8.74 -2.99
CA GLY A 32 -12.18 -9.61 -3.81
C GLY A 32 -11.85 -9.05 -5.19
N GLY A 33 -12.40 -7.89 -5.55
CA GLY A 33 -12.12 -7.20 -6.82
C GLY A 33 -10.72 -6.59 -6.85
N VAL A 34 -10.11 -6.55 -8.03
CA VAL A 34 -8.84 -5.82 -8.24
C VAL A 34 -9.16 -4.40 -8.69
N SER A 35 -8.70 -3.42 -7.93
CA SER A 35 -8.88 -2.00 -8.20
C SER A 35 -7.54 -1.32 -8.46
N ILE A 36 -7.57 -0.27 -9.27
CA ILE A 36 -6.42 0.58 -9.57
C ILE A 36 -6.79 2.02 -9.20
N LEU A 37 -5.98 2.65 -8.37
CA LEU A 37 -6.20 4.01 -7.87
C LEU A 37 -4.94 4.84 -8.13
N LYS A 38 -5.11 6.02 -8.72
CA LYS A 38 -4.04 7.02 -8.83
C LYS A 38 -4.23 8.05 -7.73
N THR A 39 -3.32 8.10 -6.77
CA THR A 39 -3.48 8.88 -5.53
C THR A 39 -2.13 9.16 -4.88
N ARG A 40 -2.06 10.00 -3.85
CA ARG A 40 -0.84 10.23 -3.07
C ARG A 40 -0.95 9.54 -1.73
N ILE A 41 0.14 8.93 -1.27
CA ILE A 41 0.23 8.40 0.09
C ILE A 41 0.52 9.58 1.01
N ILE A 42 -0.32 9.77 2.03
CA ILE A 42 -0.21 10.90 2.97
C ILE A 42 0.18 10.45 4.38
N ASP A 43 -0.15 9.22 4.74
CA ASP A 43 0.20 8.63 6.02
C ASP A 43 0.34 7.10 5.89
N MET A 44 1.07 6.52 6.84
CA MET A 44 1.18 5.07 7.00
C MET A 44 1.08 4.73 8.48
N SER A 45 0.06 3.96 8.83
CA SER A 45 -0.26 3.63 10.21
C SER A 45 -0.50 2.14 10.39
N THR A 46 -0.30 1.65 11.62
CA THR A 46 -0.60 0.26 11.98
C THR A 46 -1.90 0.21 12.76
N VAL A 47 -2.94 -0.37 12.19
CA VAL A 47 -4.26 -0.53 12.82
C VAL A 47 -4.52 -2.01 13.05
N SER A 48 -4.74 -2.42 14.30
CA SER A 48 -5.00 -3.82 14.67
C SER A 48 -3.96 -4.79 14.11
N GLU A 49 -2.67 -4.46 14.30
CA GLU A 49 -1.50 -5.24 13.84
C GLU A 49 -1.34 -5.31 12.31
N ARG A 50 -2.13 -4.55 11.55
CA ARG A 50 -2.01 -4.45 10.09
C ARG A 50 -1.43 -3.12 9.70
N ASP A 51 -0.36 -3.16 8.92
CA ASP A 51 0.17 -1.96 8.28
C ASP A 51 -0.81 -1.52 7.19
N MET A 52 -1.14 -0.23 7.18
CA MET A 52 -2.05 0.40 6.24
C MET A 52 -1.49 1.73 5.74
N ILE A 53 -1.84 2.10 4.51
CA ILE A 53 -1.60 3.44 3.98
C ILE A 53 -2.91 4.24 3.94
N GLU A 54 -2.81 5.52 4.25
CA GLU A 54 -3.86 6.51 3.97
C GLU A 54 -3.48 7.31 2.73
N THR A 55 -4.48 7.57 1.91
CA THR A 55 -4.34 8.28 0.64
C THR A 55 -4.97 9.66 0.69
N ASP A 56 -4.57 10.57 -0.19
CA ASP A 56 -5.14 11.93 -0.28
C ASP A 56 -6.63 11.97 -0.64
N ALA A 57 -7.18 10.85 -1.11
CA ALA A 57 -8.61 10.65 -1.32
C ALA A 57 -9.37 10.18 -0.06
N GLY A 58 -8.70 10.03 1.09
CA GLY A 58 -9.27 9.48 2.32
C GLY A 58 -9.46 7.96 2.30
N ILE A 59 -8.89 7.27 1.31
CA ILE A 59 -8.99 5.81 1.17
C ILE A 59 -7.87 5.17 1.98
N HIS A 60 -8.23 4.16 2.77
CA HIS A 60 -7.33 3.37 3.59
C HIS A 60 -7.11 2.00 2.94
N ILE A 61 -5.86 1.62 2.71
CA ILE A 61 -5.50 0.38 2.00
C ILE A 61 -4.52 -0.41 2.86
N GLY A 62 -4.84 -1.66 3.18
CA GLY A 62 -3.92 -2.55 3.89
C GLY A 62 -2.75 -2.93 3.00
N LEU A 63 -1.52 -2.97 3.54
CA LEU A 63 -0.34 -3.38 2.79
C LEU A 63 -0.46 -4.83 2.29
N ASP A 64 -1.20 -5.67 2.99
CA ASP A 64 -1.55 -7.04 2.59
C ASP A 64 -2.46 -7.10 1.36
N GLN A 65 -3.24 -6.04 1.12
CA GLN A 65 -4.14 -5.90 -0.02
C GLN A 65 -3.43 -5.36 -1.26
N ILE A 66 -2.28 -4.70 -1.08
CA ILE A 66 -1.53 -4.11 -2.19
C ILE A 66 -0.91 -5.21 -3.03
N ILE A 67 -1.12 -5.10 -4.34
CA ILE A 67 -0.53 -5.98 -5.35
C ILE A 67 0.69 -5.29 -5.97
N GLN A 68 0.57 -4.00 -6.26
CA GLN A 68 1.61 -3.23 -6.95
C GLN A 68 1.45 -1.73 -6.70
N VAL A 69 2.56 -1.01 -6.58
CA VAL A 69 2.61 0.46 -6.55
C VAL A 69 3.58 0.93 -7.61
N ASN A 70 3.09 1.76 -8.53
CA ASN A 70 3.79 2.16 -9.76
C ASN A 70 4.27 0.92 -10.52
N ASP A 71 5.59 0.75 -10.64
CA ASP A 71 6.21 -0.40 -11.31
C ASP A 71 6.74 -1.46 -10.33
N ARG A 72 6.54 -1.28 -9.02
CA ARG A 72 7.00 -2.22 -7.97
C ARG A 72 5.86 -3.11 -7.49
N VAL A 73 6.03 -4.41 -7.64
CA VAL A 73 5.12 -5.43 -7.11
C VAL A 73 5.33 -5.55 -5.59
N ALA A 74 4.24 -5.61 -4.84
CA ALA A 74 4.30 -5.96 -3.42
C ALA A 74 4.64 -7.45 -3.34
N GLU A 75 5.85 -7.78 -2.90
CA GLU A 75 6.25 -9.17 -2.65
C GLU A 75 5.58 -9.71 -1.38
N ASN A 76 4.26 -9.89 -1.43
CA ASN A 76 3.55 -10.71 -0.45
C ASN A 76 3.56 -12.15 -0.98
N TYR A 77 4.62 -12.90 -0.67
CA TYR A 77 4.62 -14.34 -0.89
C TYR A 77 3.64 -14.97 0.12
N CYS A 78 2.63 -15.68 -0.42
CA CYS A 78 1.69 -16.53 0.31
C CYS A 78 2.38 -17.48 1.28
#